data_AF-A0A954MUS7-F1
#
_entry.id   AF-A0A954MUS7-F1
#
_cell.length_a   1.000
_cell.length_b   1.000
_cell.length_c   1.000
_cell.angle_alpha   90.00
_cell.angle_beta   90.00
_cell.angle_gamma   90.00
#
_symmetry.space_group_name_H-M   'P 1'
#
loop_
_entity.id
_entity.type
_entity.pdbx_description
1 polymer ?
#
loop_
_entity_poly.entity_id
_entity_poly.type
_entity_poly.pdbx_seq_one_letter_code
_entity_poly.pdbx_strand_id
1 'polypeptide(L)'
;MSLQLTSKQLATIRDAFGFADAKLGEPVGVSGGFSGAGVWKIEINARDYALRRWPAESLPRPRILGLHRLLKWWHSCGFPEFAVPCSTIYGSTLLHLDGEEWQLEPWMPGVADFHDVPTDERLRAACTWLARLHLVSASYQPDEASREWFFAVSQGGSPNVGERLELIRAWNASRV
;
A
#
# COMPACT_ATOMS: atom_id res chain seq x y z
N MET A 1 -15.38 -13.31 10.29
CA MET A 1 -14.48 -14.06 11.20
C MET A 1 -13.38 -13.10 11.61
N SER A 2 -13.32 -12.66 12.88
CA SER A 2 -12.27 -11.74 13.34
C SER A 2 -10.95 -12.49 13.35
N LEU A 3 -10.04 -12.13 12.46
CA LEU A 3 -8.74 -12.78 12.34
C LEU A 3 -7.87 -12.25 13.47
N GLN A 4 -7.62 -13.08 14.48
CA GLN A 4 -6.81 -12.71 15.64
C GLN A 4 -5.32 -12.92 15.36
N LEU A 5 -4.53 -11.92 15.73
CA LEU A 5 -3.06 -12.01 15.76
C LEU A 5 -2.66 -12.67 17.09
N THR A 6 -1.96 -13.81 17.02
CA THR A 6 -1.53 -14.52 18.24
C THR A 6 -0.26 -13.90 18.83
N SER A 7 -0.05 -14.03 20.14
CA SER A 7 1.19 -13.57 20.80
C SER A 7 2.44 -14.24 20.22
N LYS A 8 2.34 -15.52 19.82
CA LYS A 8 3.44 -16.24 19.17
C LYS A 8 3.78 -15.64 17.81
N GLN A 9 2.77 -15.35 16.98
CA GLN A 9 2.99 -14.70 15.68
C GLN A 9 3.61 -13.33 15.85
N LEU A 10 3.09 -12.52 16.78
CA LEU A 10 3.62 -11.19 17.05
C LEU A 10 5.10 -11.22 17.48
N ALA A 11 5.48 -12.15 18.35
CA ALA A 11 6.88 -12.32 18.76
C ALA A 11 7.78 -12.71 17.59
N THR A 12 7.39 -13.70 16.78
CA THR A 12 8.16 -14.13 15.60
C THR A 12 8.32 -12.99 14.59
N ILE A 13 7.25 -12.23 14.33
CA ILE A 13 7.28 -11.07 13.44
C ILE A 13 8.24 -10.01 13.97
N ARG A 14 8.11 -9.63 15.25
CA ARG A 14 8.99 -8.67 15.91
C ARG A 14 10.46 -9.05 15.73
N ASP A 15 10.81 -10.30 16.01
CA ASP A 15 12.19 -10.78 15.96
C ASP A 15 12.72 -10.77 14.52
N ALA A 16 11.91 -11.22 13.56
CA ALA A 16 12.26 -11.22 12.14
C ALA A 16 12.49 -9.81 11.57
N PHE A 17 11.81 -8.79 12.10
CA PHE A 17 12.02 -7.39 11.73
C PHE A 17 13.10 -6.67 12.55
N GLY A 18 13.87 -7.42 13.37
CA GLY A 18 15.03 -6.89 14.08
C GLY A 18 14.69 -6.14 15.37
N PHE A 19 13.53 -6.44 15.96
CA PHE A 19 13.03 -5.78 17.16
C PHE A 19 13.01 -6.70 18.39
N ALA A 20 13.88 -7.70 18.46
CA ALA A 20 13.82 -8.76 19.49
C ALA A 20 13.71 -8.24 20.94
N ASP A 21 14.47 -7.18 21.27
CA ASP A 21 14.49 -6.55 22.60
C ASP A 21 13.52 -5.36 22.72
N ALA A 22 12.71 -5.09 21.68
CA ALA A 22 11.83 -3.94 21.67
C ALA A 22 10.62 -4.15 22.59
N LYS A 23 10.22 -3.05 23.24
CA LYS A 23 8.95 -2.99 23.93
C LYS A 23 7.83 -2.91 22.89
N LEU A 24 6.89 -3.84 22.97
CA LEU A 24 5.68 -3.84 22.16
C LEU A 24 4.50 -3.27 22.94
N GLY A 25 3.71 -2.43 22.30
CA GLY A 25 2.35 -2.11 22.73
C GLY A 25 1.34 -3.16 22.26
N GLU A 26 0.12 -3.08 22.80
CA GLU A 26 -0.97 -3.96 22.39
C GLU A 26 -1.41 -3.68 20.94
N PRO A 27 -1.47 -4.69 20.06
CA PRO A 27 -1.94 -4.51 18.69
C PRO A 27 -3.41 -4.08 18.62
N VAL A 28 -3.69 -3.02 17.87
CA VAL A 28 -5.05 -2.55 17.62
C VAL A 28 -5.46 -2.88 16.19
N GLY A 29 -6.46 -3.74 16.03
CA GLY A 29 -6.99 -4.10 14.71
C GLY A 29 -7.64 -2.90 14.02
N VAL A 30 -7.33 -2.72 12.73
CA VAL A 30 -7.92 -1.69 11.86
C VAL A 30 -8.99 -2.34 10.99
N SER A 31 -10.18 -1.74 10.95
CA SER A 31 -11.32 -2.22 10.15
C SER A 31 -11.62 -1.27 8.98
N GLY A 32 -12.41 -1.74 7.99
CA GLY A 32 -12.88 -0.91 6.87
C GLY A 32 -12.06 -1.02 5.57
N GLY A 33 -11.14 -1.98 5.45
CA GLY A 33 -10.38 -2.22 4.21
C GLY A 33 -11.16 -3.05 3.18
N PHE A 34 -10.93 -2.76 1.88
CA PHE A 34 -11.57 -3.48 0.76
C PHE A 34 -10.77 -4.70 0.27
N SER A 35 -9.53 -4.88 0.71
CA SER A 35 -8.60 -5.91 0.19
C SER A 35 -8.69 -7.25 0.90
N GLY A 36 -9.47 -7.36 1.98
CA GLY A 36 -9.48 -8.54 2.87
C GLY A 36 -8.22 -8.72 3.70
N ALA A 37 -7.24 -7.80 3.60
CA ALA A 37 -6.02 -7.85 4.39
C ALA A 37 -6.30 -7.60 5.87
N GLY A 38 -5.59 -8.32 6.75
CA GLY A 38 -5.56 -8.00 8.17
C GLY A 38 -4.58 -6.87 8.41
N VAL A 39 -5.00 -5.79 9.07
CA VAL A 39 -4.13 -4.67 9.42
C VAL A 39 -4.23 -4.39 10.91
N TRP A 40 -3.09 -4.25 11.57
CA TRP A 40 -3.00 -3.86 12.97
C TRP A 40 -2.06 -2.68 13.10
N LYS A 41 -2.44 -1.71 13.93
CA LYS A 41 -1.52 -0.71 14.44
C LYS A 41 -0.77 -1.32 15.64
N ILE A 42 0.55 -1.29 15.61
CA ILE A 42 1.40 -1.77 16.70
C ILE A 42 2.42 -0.70 17.08
N GLU A 43 2.63 -0.52 18.38
CA GLU A 43 3.70 0.34 18.89
C GLU A 43 4.96 -0.51 19.13
N ILE A 44 6.10 -0.08 18.57
CA ILE A 44 7.42 -0.68 18.80
C ILE A 44 8.36 0.44 19.24
N ASN A 45 8.87 0.38 20.48
CA ASN A 45 9.75 1.41 21.05
C ASN A 45 9.19 2.85 20.92
N ALA A 46 7.92 3.04 21.28
CA ALA A 46 7.20 4.32 21.17
C ALA A 46 7.07 4.89 19.74
N ARG A 47 7.18 4.03 18.71
CA ARG A 47 6.88 4.37 17.32
C ARG A 47 5.78 3.47 16.80
N ASP A 48 4.88 4.05 16.03
CA ASP A 48 3.75 3.34 15.45
C ASP A 48 4.13 2.71 14.11
N TYR A 49 3.71 1.45 13.95
CA TYR A 49 3.83 0.69 12.72
C TYR A 49 2.47 0.10 12.32
N ALA A 50 2.27 -0.09 11.03
CA ALA A 50 1.23 -0.95 10.49
C ALA A 50 1.82 -2.34 10.26
N LEU A 51 1.27 -3.34 10.95
CA LEU A 51 1.47 -4.74 10.64
C LEU A 51 0.35 -5.17 9.70
N ARG A 52 0.72 -5.67 8.52
CA ARG A 52 -0.24 -6.13 7.52
C ARG A 52 -0.02 -7.60 7.21
N ARG A 53 -1.11 -8.35 7.23
CA ARG A 53 -1.20 -9.71 6.70
C ARG A 53 -1.96 -9.68 5.39
N TRP A 54 -1.32 -10.15 4.34
CA TRP A 54 -1.98 -10.35 3.05
C TRP A 54 -2.97 -11.51 3.12
N PRO A 55 -4.10 -11.47 2.39
CA PRO A 55 -4.97 -12.63 2.26
C PRO A 55 -4.27 -13.82 1.56
N ALA A 56 -4.65 -15.04 1.90
CA ALA A 56 -4.14 -16.25 1.23
C ALA A 56 -4.41 -16.24 -0.30
N GLU A 57 -5.61 -15.82 -0.72
CA GLU A 57 -5.98 -15.65 -2.13
C GLU A 57 -5.62 -14.24 -2.66
N SER A 58 -4.44 -13.73 -2.31
CA SER A 58 -4.01 -12.39 -2.73
C SER A 58 -3.04 -12.39 -3.90
N LEU A 59 -2.29 -11.29 -4.02
CA LEU A 59 -1.32 -11.08 -5.09
C LEU A 59 -0.17 -12.08 -4.96
N PRO A 60 0.38 -12.59 -6.08
CA PRO A 60 1.59 -13.40 -6.03
C PRO A 60 2.74 -12.68 -5.32
N ARG A 61 3.54 -13.41 -4.55
CA ARG A 61 4.69 -12.85 -3.80
C ARG A 61 5.60 -11.95 -4.67
N PRO A 62 5.96 -12.30 -5.93
CA PRO A 62 6.77 -11.42 -6.78
C PRO A 62 6.10 -10.07 -7.07
N ARG A 63 4.77 -10.04 -7.20
CA ARG A 63 3.99 -8.81 -7.39
C ARG A 63 4.03 -7.93 -6.14
N ILE A 64 3.90 -8.51 -4.96
CA ILE A 64 3.98 -7.76 -3.69
C ILE A 64 5.38 -7.17 -3.50
N LEU A 65 6.44 -7.95 -3.75
CA LEU A 65 7.81 -7.44 -3.69
C LEU A 65 8.06 -6.35 -4.75
N GLY A 66 7.50 -6.49 -5.95
CA GLY A 66 7.50 -5.44 -6.98
C GLY A 66 6.85 -4.14 -6.50
N LEU A 67 5.70 -4.23 -5.84
CA LEU A 67 5.05 -3.08 -5.20
C LEU A 67 5.96 -2.42 -4.17
N HIS A 68 6.64 -3.20 -3.32
CA HIS A 68 7.52 -2.64 -2.28
C HIS A 68 8.71 -1.89 -2.89
N ARG A 69 9.25 -2.39 -4.00
CA ARG A 69 10.30 -1.69 -4.76
C ARG A 69 9.78 -0.39 -5.36
N LEU A 70 8.57 -0.40 -5.92
CA LEU A 70 7.92 0.80 -6.44
C LEU A 70 7.70 1.86 -5.33
N LEU A 71 7.21 1.45 -4.16
CA LEU A 71 7.04 2.35 -3.00
C LEU A 71 8.38 2.95 -2.56
N LYS A 72 9.42 2.12 -2.43
CA LYS A 72 10.78 2.59 -2.09
C LYS A 72 11.31 3.56 -3.13
N TRP A 73 11.05 3.29 -4.41
CA TRP A 73 11.47 4.15 -5.50
C TRP A 73 10.74 5.50 -5.46
N TRP A 74 9.41 5.54 -5.31
CA TRP A 74 8.67 6.79 -5.13
C TRP A 74 9.19 7.61 -3.94
N HIS A 75 9.47 6.96 -2.82
CA HIS A 75 10.07 7.63 -1.67
C HIS A 75 11.43 8.26 -2.02
N SER A 76 12.28 7.56 -2.79
CA SER A 76 13.56 8.10 -3.27
C SER A 76 13.41 9.26 -4.27
N CYS A 77 12.26 9.36 -4.94
CA CYS A 77 11.91 10.46 -5.84
C CYS A 77 11.22 11.63 -5.13
N GLY A 78 11.18 11.64 -3.79
CA GLY A 78 10.64 12.75 -3.01
C GLY A 78 9.14 12.65 -2.69
N PHE A 79 8.60 11.43 -2.59
CA PHE A 79 7.25 11.15 -2.08
C PHE A 79 7.33 10.47 -0.70
N PRO A 80 7.63 11.21 0.38
CA PRO A 80 7.76 10.64 1.72
C PRO A 80 6.43 10.15 2.31
N GLU A 81 5.30 10.47 1.67
CA GLU A 81 3.96 10.08 2.13
C GLU A 81 3.65 8.58 1.94
N PHE A 82 4.50 7.84 1.22
CA PHE A 82 4.37 6.40 1.09
C PHE A 82 4.97 5.66 2.28
N ALA A 83 4.17 4.78 2.90
CA ALA A 83 4.67 3.80 3.85
C ALA A 83 5.54 2.77 3.13
N VAL A 84 6.86 2.92 3.22
CA VAL A 84 7.81 1.94 2.65
C VAL A 84 7.99 0.79 3.64
N PRO A 85 7.71 -0.46 3.26
CA PRO A 85 7.87 -1.60 4.17
C PRO A 85 9.30 -1.76 4.69
N CYS A 86 9.41 -2.07 5.97
CA CYS A 86 10.66 -2.38 6.64
C CYS A 86 11.25 -3.68 6.07
N SER A 87 12.58 -3.78 6.06
CA SER A 87 13.24 -5.04 5.74
C SER A 87 13.35 -5.90 7.00
N THR A 88 13.15 -7.20 6.85
CA THR A 88 13.52 -8.21 7.84
C THR A 88 15.05 -8.29 7.97
N ILE A 89 15.52 -8.93 9.03
CA ILE A 89 16.94 -9.26 9.23
C ILE A 89 17.49 -10.19 8.13
N TYR A 90 16.61 -10.82 7.35
CA TYR A 90 16.94 -11.67 6.21
C TYR A 90 16.98 -10.90 4.87
N GLY A 91 16.77 -9.59 4.88
CA GLY A 91 16.83 -8.72 3.70
C GLY A 91 15.57 -8.67 2.84
N SER A 92 14.52 -9.44 3.19
CA SER A 92 13.21 -9.38 2.53
C SER A 92 12.28 -8.42 3.26
N THR A 93 11.39 -7.72 2.56
CA THR A 93 10.31 -6.92 3.17
C THR A 93 9.05 -7.73 3.50
N LEU A 94 9.04 -9.01 3.15
CA LEU A 94 7.97 -9.95 3.44
C LEU A 94 8.48 -11.12 4.28
N LEU A 95 7.72 -11.45 5.32
CA LEU A 95 7.89 -12.63 6.16
C LEU A 95 6.75 -13.61 5.87
N HIS A 96 7.12 -14.84 5.49
CA HIS A 96 6.15 -15.93 5.37
C HIS A 96 6.02 -16.62 6.75
N LEU A 97 4.80 -16.67 7.29
CA LEU A 97 4.53 -17.27 8.60
C LEU A 97 3.11 -17.86 8.62
N ASP A 98 3.02 -19.12 9.04
CA ASP A 98 1.76 -19.89 9.12
C ASP A 98 0.95 -19.92 7.81
N GLY A 99 1.65 -19.99 6.67
CA GLY A 99 1.02 -20.02 5.34
C GLY A 99 0.65 -18.65 4.78
N GLU A 100 0.90 -17.57 5.51
CA GLU A 100 0.49 -16.21 5.16
C GLU A 100 1.70 -15.29 4.96
N GLU A 101 1.51 -14.24 4.15
CA GLU A 101 2.51 -13.20 3.93
C GLU A 101 2.29 -12.00 4.85
N TRP A 102 3.33 -11.61 5.56
CA TRP A 102 3.33 -10.50 6.51
C TRP A 102 4.32 -9.41 6.09
N GLN A 103 3.93 -8.16 6.28
CA GLN A 103 4.80 -6.99 6.14
C GLN A 103 4.62 -6.04 7.32
N LEU A 104 5.68 -5.30 7.62
CA LEU A 104 5.69 -4.23 8.60
C LEU A 104 6.06 -2.92 7.90
N GLU A 105 5.30 -1.86 8.12
CA GLU A 105 5.55 -0.54 7.52
C GLU A 105 5.30 0.57 8.53
N PRO A 106 5.91 1.76 8.38
CA PRO A 106 5.63 2.89 9.26
C PRO A 106 4.13 3.24 9.27
N TRP A 107 3.59 3.58 10.44
CA TRP A 107 2.24 4.14 10.51
C TRP A 107 2.27 5.59 10.02
N MET A 108 1.57 5.88 8.93
CA MET A 108 1.51 7.23 8.40
C MET A 108 0.50 8.08 9.18
N PRO A 109 0.88 9.28 9.62
CA PRO A 109 -0.06 10.19 10.27
C PRO A 109 -1.08 10.71 9.26
N GLY A 110 -2.28 11.04 9.74
CA GLY A 110 -3.35 11.62 8.94
C GLY A 110 -4.63 10.81 8.98
N VAL A 111 -5.70 11.41 8.46
CA VAL A 111 -7.05 10.83 8.39
C VAL A 111 -7.58 11.06 6.98
N ALA A 112 -8.19 10.03 6.39
CA ALA A 112 -8.81 10.10 5.07
C ALA A 112 -10.26 10.61 5.15
N ASP A 113 -10.45 11.86 5.62
CA ASP A 113 -11.76 12.47 5.92
C ASP A 113 -12.30 13.38 4.80
N PHE A 114 -11.84 13.22 3.55
CA PHE A 114 -12.27 14.11 2.46
C PHE A 114 -13.79 14.06 2.22
N HIS A 115 -14.42 12.91 2.45
CA HIS A 115 -15.89 12.78 2.33
C HIS A 115 -16.63 13.61 3.38
N ASP A 116 -16.06 13.79 4.57
CA ASP A 116 -16.67 14.53 5.66
C ASP A 116 -16.38 16.03 5.57
N VAL A 117 -15.16 16.39 5.12
CA VAL A 117 -14.69 17.78 5.04
C VAL A 117 -14.09 18.08 3.65
N PRO A 118 -14.92 18.10 2.58
CA PRO A 118 -14.46 18.40 1.23
C PRO A 118 -14.16 19.90 1.08
N THR A 119 -13.04 20.23 0.44
CA THR A 119 -12.70 21.61 0.03
C THR A 119 -11.98 21.60 -1.31
N ASP A 120 -12.09 22.70 -2.05
CA ASP A 120 -11.43 22.88 -3.34
C ASP A 120 -9.91 22.83 -3.21
N GLU A 121 -9.36 23.39 -2.13
CA GLU A 121 -7.92 23.34 -1.83
C GLU A 121 -7.43 21.90 -1.69
N ARG A 122 -8.16 21.07 -0.95
CA ARG A 122 -7.80 19.65 -0.74
C ARG A 122 -7.91 18.85 -2.04
N LEU A 123 -8.94 19.11 -2.84
CA LEU A 123 -9.09 18.46 -4.15
C LEU A 123 -7.95 18.86 -5.09
N ARG A 124 -7.61 20.16 -5.16
CA ARG A 124 -6.49 20.66 -5.95
C ARG A 124 -5.17 20.07 -5.50
N ALA A 125 -4.94 19.94 -4.20
CA ALA A 125 -3.75 19.30 -3.63
C ALA A 125 -3.66 17.82 -4.02
N ALA A 126 -4.75 17.06 -3.89
CA ALA A 126 -4.81 15.65 -4.28
C ALA A 126 -4.53 15.45 -5.78
N CYS A 127 -5.17 16.25 -6.65
CA CYS A 127 -4.95 16.20 -8.10
C CYS A 127 -3.50 16.56 -8.47
N THR A 128 -2.93 17.59 -7.83
CA THR A 128 -1.53 18.01 -8.06
C THR A 128 -0.55 16.92 -7.64
N TRP A 129 -0.77 16.31 -6.46
CA TRP A 129 0.06 15.22 -5.96
C TRP A 129 -0.02 14.00 -6.89
N LEU A 130 -1.23 13.62 -7.33
CA LEU A 130 -1.43 12.51 -8.26
C LEU A 130 -0.76 12.76 -9.62
N ALA A 131 -0.85 13.98 -10.17
CA ALA A 131 -0.19 14.34 -11.42
C ALA A 131 1.35 14.22 -11.31
N ARG A 132 1.93 14.70 -10.21
CA ARG A 132 3.37 14.54 -9.93
C ARG A 132 3.74 13.07 -9.83
N LEU A 133 2.93 12.26 -9.15
CA LEU A 133 3.15 10.83 -9.02
C LEU A 133 3.16 10.13 -10.38
N HIS A 134 2.21 10.43 -11.25
CA HIS A 134 2.16 9.86 -12.61
C HIS A 134 3.40 10.21 -13.44
N LEU A 135 3.82 11.48 -13.43
CA LEU A 135 4.99 11.94 -14.18
C LEU A 135 6.26 11.20 -13.75
N VAL A 136 6.44 11.04 -12.44
CA VAL A 136 7.57 10.32 -11.89
C VAL A 136 7.43 8.84 -12.27
N SER A 137 6.31 8.19 -11.96
CA SER A 137 6.04 6.77 -12.25
C SER A 137 6.30 6.34 -13.70
N ALA A 138 6.14 7.23 -14.67
CA ALA A 138 6.44 6.97 -16.08
C ALA A 138 7.90 6.59 -16.35
N SER A 139 8.82 6.94 -15.45
CA SER A 139 10.25 6.59 -15.52
C SER A 139 10.65 5.37 -14.68
N TYR A 140 9.71 4.75 -13.95
CA TYR A 140 10.01 3.56 -13.15
C TYR A 140 10.36 2.37 -14.05
N GLN A 141 11.41 1.65 -13.67
CA GLN A 141 11.83 0.43 -14.34
C GLN A 141 11.68 -0.75 -13.37
N PRO A 142 10.77 -1.70 -13.64
CA PRO A 142 10.63 -2.89 -12.81
C PRO A 142 11.80 -3.85 -13.04
N ASP A 143 12.05 -4.69 -12.04
CA ASP A 143 12.86 -5.89 -12.27
C ASP A 143 12.11 -6.90 -13.15
N GLU A 144 12.84 -7.90 -13.65
CA GLU A 144 12.27 -8.92 -14.53
C GLU A 144 11.09 -9.65 -13.88
N ALA A 145 11.23 -10.01 -12.59
CA ALA A 145 10.23 -10.76 -11.86
C ALA A 145 8.90 -10.02 -11.62
N SER A 146 8.87 -8.69 -11.76
CA SER A 146 7.65 -7.89 -11.53
C SER A 146 7.21 -7.09 -12.76
N ARG A 147 7.93 -7.22 -13.88
CA ARG A 147 7.66 -6.52 -15.14
C ARG A 147 6.27 -6.82 -15.72
N GLU A 148 5.72 -8.00 -15.44
CA GLU A 148 4.35 -8.36 -15.81
C GLU A 148 3.31 -7.36 -15.27
N TRP A 149 3.54 -6.80 -14.08
CA TRP A 149 2.57 -5.94 -13.40
C TRP A 149 2.95 -4.46 -13.36
N PHE A 150 4.25 -4.14 -13.36
CA PHE A 150 4.73 -2.78 -13.16
C PHE A 150 5.53 -2.28 -14.36
N PHE A 151 4.92 -2.17 -15.53
CA PHE A 151 5.57 -1.66 -16.73
C PHE A 151 5.07 -0.27 -17.08
N ALA A 152 5.96 0.54 -17.67
CA ALA A 152 5.54 1.77 -18.33
C ALA A 152 4.93 1.41 -19.68
N VAL A 153 3.67 1.77 -19.90
CA VAL A 153 3.09 1.75 -21.24
C VAL A 153 3.63 2.96 -21.99
N SER A 154 4.13 2.78 -23.22
CA SER A 154 4.43 3.89 -24.11
C SER A 154 3.20 4.80 -24.23
N GLN A 155 3.40 6.12 -24.26
CA GLN A 155 2.33 7.13 -24.27
C GLN A 155 1.10 6.70 -25.08
N GLY A 156 0.03 6.35 -24.37
CA GLY A 156 -1.27 6.02 -24.90
C GLY A 156 -2.32 6.65 -23.98
N GLY A 157 -3.49 6.97 -24.54
CA GLY A 157 -4.60 7.49 -23.74
C GLY A 157 -4.95 6.50 -22.62
N SER A 158 -5.28 7.02 -21.43
CA SER A 158 -5.78 6.18 -20.34
C SER A 158 -7.02 5.40 -20.85
N PRO A 159 -7.04 4.06 -20.77
CA PRO A 159 -8.16 3.26 -21.27
C PRO A 159 -9.50 3.70 -20.68
N ASN A 160 -9.53 3.97 -19.38
CA ASN A 160 -10.73 4.43 -18.67
C ASN A 160 -11.18 5.84 -19.10
N VAL A 161 -10.24 6.71 -19.51
CA VAL A 161 -10.61 8.03 -20.06
C VAL A 161 -11.23 7.86 -21.44
N GLY A 162 -10.67 6.99 -22.28
CA GLY A 162 -11.26 6.64 -23.58
C GLY A 162 -12.68 6.10 -23.43
N GLU A 163 -12.84 5.10 -22.56
CA GLU A 163 -14.13 4.49 -22.24
C GLU A 163 -15.13 5.51 -21.70
N ARG A 164 -14.73 6.35 -20.73
CA ARG A 164 -15.62 7.42 -20.21
C ARG A 164 -15.99 8.45 -21.27
N LEU A 165 -15.07 8.80 -22.16
CA LEU A 165 -15.34 9.73 -23.26
C LEU A 165 -16.38 9.14 -24.23
N GLU A 166 -16.29 7.84 -24.52
CA GLU A 166 -17.29 7.11 -25.30
C GLU A 166 -18.65 7.09 -24.60
N LEU A 167 -18.68 6.79 -23.29
CA LEU A 167 -19.91 6.82 -22.51
C LEU A 167 -20.57 8.21 -22.50
N ILE A 168 -19.79 9.28 -22.37
CA ILE A 168 -20.29 10.66 -22.44
C ILE A 168 -20.80 10.99 -23.84
N ARG A 169 -20.07 10.59 -24.90
CA ARG A 169 -20.50 10.81 -26.29
C ARG A 169 -21.77 10.05 -26.64
N ALA A 170 -21.95 8.86 -26.07
CA ALA A 170 -23.13 8.03 -26.22
C ALA A 170 -24.26 8.41 -25.26
N TRP A 171 -24.01 9.32 -24.31
CA TRP A 171 -25.00 9.73 -23.33
C TRP A 171 -26.10 10.55 -24.00
N ASN A 172 -27.33 10.07 -23.85
CA ASN A 172 -28.53 10.75 -24.33
C ASN A 172 -29.41 11.10 -23.13
N ALA A 173 -29.67 12.40 -22.96
CA ALA A 173 -30.43 12.95 -21.83
C ALA A 173 -31.89 12.48 -21.77
N SER A 174 -32.41 11.83 -22.81
CA SER A 174 -33.78 11.27 -22.85
C SER A 174 -33.91 9.84 -22.27
N ARG A 175 -32.85 9.29 -21.67
CA ARG A 175 -32.84 7.94 -21.06
C ARG A 175 -32.98 7.93 -19.52
N VAL A 176 -33.51 9.00 -18.93
CA VAL A 176 -33.88 9.07 -17.50
C VAL A 176 -35.39 9.13 -17.36
#